data_AF-A0A961LTA4-F1
#
_entry.id   AF-A0A961LTA4-F1
#
_cell.length_a   1.000
_cell.length_b   1.000
_cell.length_c   1.000
_cell.angle_alpha   90.00
_cell.angle_beta   90.00
_cell.angle_gamma   90.00
#
_symmetry.space_group_name_H-M   'P 1'
#
loop_
_entity.id
_entity.type
_entity.pdbx_description
1 polymer ?
#
loop_
_entity_poly.entity_id
_entity_poly.type
_entity_poly.pdbx_seq_one_letter_code
_entity_poly.pdbx_strand_id
1 'polypeptide(L)'
;MNTIPLEALPVWAIIADYALGLIMWTLVGRAAFRLFMAEDSPFFFNRIFIRLTDPVMKAFRWVTPSFLVDPLKPLFVAWFFFMARFYLMPWLLGYSVMGMLSFPLEGEVAAVIWKILRPGW
;
A
#
# COMPACT_ATOMS: atom_id res chain seq x y z
N MET A 1 20.64 -4.42 -19.39
CA MET A 1 19.75 -4.17 -18.23
C MET A 1 20.20 -5.11 -17.15
N ASN A 2 20.84 -4.62 -16.09
CA ASN A 2 21.29 -5.45 -14.97
C ASN A 2 20.06 -5.83 -14.15
N THR A 3 19.44 -6.96 -14.47
CA THR A 3 18.37 -7.57 -13.67
C THR A 3 19.01 -8.14 -12.41
N ILE A 4 19.00 -7.36 -11.33
CA ILE A 4 19.43 -7.85 -10.02
C ILE A 4 18.36 -8.86 -9.53
N PRO A 5 18.72 -10.11 -9.18
CA PRO A 5 17.78 -11.11 -8.70
C PRO A 5 17.16 -10.70 -7.36
N LEU A 6 15.96 -11.22 -7.07
CA LEU A 6 15.16 -10.93 -5.87
C LEU A 6 15.94 -11.17 -4.55
N GLU A 7 17.02 -11.94 -4.60
CA GLU A 7 17.94 -12.23 -3.50
C GLU A 7 18.66 -10.98 -2.94
N ALA A 8 18.63 -9.84 -3.64
CA ALA A 8 19.30 -8.61 -3.22
C ALA A 8 18.42 -7.65 -2.39
N LEU A 9 17.11 -7.90 -2.28
CA LEU A 9 16.24 -7.03 -1.47
C LEU A 9 16.33 -7.41 0.01
N PRO A 10 16.66 -6.45 0.90
CA PRO A 10 16.70 -6.75 2.32
C PRO A 10 15.32 -7.19 2.82
N VAL A 11 15.26 -8.28 3.59
CA VAL A 11 14.01 -8.81 4.16
C VAL A 11 13.21 -7.74 4.91
N TRP A 12 13.90 -6.81 5.59
CA TRP A 12 13.26 -5.70 6.29
C TRP A 12 12.49 -4.76 5.35
N ALA A 13 12.95 -4.56 4.12
CA ALA A 13 12.30 -3.69 3.15
C ALA A 13 10.98 -4.30 2.66
N ILE A 14 10.98 -5.61 2.43
CA ILE A 14 9.77 -6.37 2.09
C ILE A 14 8.75 -6.27 3.22
N ILE A 15 9.16 -6.52 4.46
CA ILE A 15 8.28 -6.41 5.63
C ILE A 15 7.72 -4.99 5.76
N ALA A 16 8.55 -3.97 5.57
CA ALA A 16 8.12 -2.58 5.59
C ALA A 16 7.10 -2.27 4.48
N ASP A 17 7.31 -2.78 3.27
CA ASP A 17 6.37 -2.59 2.14
C ASP A 17 4.99 -3.16 2.46
N TYR A 18 4.94 -4.40 2.94
CA TYR A 18 3.70 -5.05 3.35
C TYR A 18 3.01 -4.31 4.51
N ALA A 19 3.76 -3.84 5.51
CA ALA A 19 3.22 -3.09 6.62
C ALA A 19 2.62 -1.75 6.15
N LEU A 20 3.34 -0.99 5.33
CA LEU A 20 2.87 0.27 4.74
C LEU A 20 1.63 0.03 3.85
N GLY A 21 1.65 -1.03 3.04
CA GLY A 21 0.54 -1.44 2.19
C GLY A 21 -0.71 -1.80 3.01
N LEU A 22 -0.56 -2.55 4.09
CA LEU A 22 -1.67 -2.91 4.98
C LEU A 22 -2.29 -1.66 5.63
N ILE A 23 -1.47 -0.73 6.13
CA ILE A 23 -1.95 0.53 6.71
C ILE A 23 -2.68 1.36 5.65
N MET A 24 -2.11 1.48 4.44
CA MET A 24 -2.75 2.17 3.33
C MET A 24 -4.11 1.58 2.98
N TRP A 25 -4.20 0.27 2.78
CA TRP A 25 -5.45 -0.39 2.39
C TRP A 25 -6.52 -0.32 3.48
N THR A 26 -6.14 -0.35 4.75
CA THR A 26 -7.10 -0.13 5.85
C THR A 26 -7.64 1.30 5.88
N LEU A 27 -6.81 2.31 5.58
CA LEU A 27 -7.26 3.70 5.44
C LEU A 27 -8.20 3.88 4.25
N VAL A 28 -7.88 3.26 3.10
CA VAL A 28 -8.76 3.24 1.92
C VAL A 28 -10.09 2.58 2.26
N GLY A 29 -10.06 1.44 2.97
CA GLY A 29 -11.27 0.78 3.47
C GLY A 29 -12.12 1.69 4.35
N ARG A 30 -11.50 2.39 5.32
CA ARG A 30 -12.20 3.39 6.16
C ARG A 30 -12.85 4.50 5.32
N ALA A 31 -12.15 5.03 4.33
CA ALA A 31 -12.72 6.05 3.44
C ALA A 31 -13.92 5.49 2.65
N ALA A 32 -13.78 4.28 2.09
CA ALA A 32 -14.87 3.61 1.38
C ALA A 32 -16.10 3.41 2.27
N PHE A 33 -15.95 2.92 3.51
CA PHE A 33 -17.07 2.78 4.44
C PHE A 33 -17.74 4.12 4.75
N ARG A 34 -16.98 5.20 4.91
CA ARG A 34 -17.54 6.55 5.13
C ARG A 34 -18.26 7.13 3.90
N LEU A 35 -17.89 6.71 2.69
CA LEU A 35 -18.54 7.15 1.46
C LEU A 35 -19.82 6.35 1.15
N PHE A 36 -19.82 5.05 1.45
CA PHE A 36 -20.92 4.15 1.10
C PHE A 36 -21.90 3.89 2.25
N MET A 37 -21.52 4.16 3.50
CA MET A 37 -22.38 3.96 4.67
C MET A 37 -22.52 5.26 5.47
N ALA A 38 -23.65 5.41 6.16
CA ALA A 38 -23.86 6.50 7.12
C ALA A 38 -22.84 6.40 8.28
N GLU A 39 -22.33 7.54 8.73
CA GLU A 39 -21.24 7.65 9.71
C GLU A 39 -21.54 6.98 11.06
N ASP A 40 -22.83 6.85 11.38
CA ASP A 40 -23.45 6.30 12.59
C ASP A 40 -23.84 4.82 12.46
N SER A 41 -23.48 4.15 11.36
CA SER A 41 -23.78 2.73 11.15
C SER A 41 -23.20 1.85 12.28
N PRO A 42 -24.01 1.00 12.94
CA PRO A 42 -23.56 0.09 14.00
C PRO A 42 -22.73 -1.09 13.47
N PHE A 43 -22.41 -1.12 12.17
CA PHE A 43 -21.74 -2.22 11.52
C PHE A 43 -20.37 -2.50 12.15
N PHE A 44 -20.20 -3.74 12.61
CA PHE A 44 -19.01 -4.21 13.33
C PHE A 44 -17.69 -3.93 12.59
N PHE A 45 -17.66 -4.17 11.27
CA PHE A 45 -16.46 -3.96 10.46
C PHE A 45 -16.03 -2.49 10.41
N ASN A 46 -16.96 -1.53 10.26
CA ASN A 46 -16.63 -0.10 10.25
C ASN A 46 -15.89 0.32 11.54
N ARG A 47 -16.37 -0.17 12.70
CA ARG A 47 -15.75 0.11 13.99
C ARG A 47 -14.32 -0.43 14.12
N ILE A 48 -14.05 -1.62 13.55
CA ILE A 48 -12.69 -2.19 13.51
C ILE A 48 -11.78 -1.29 12.66
N PHE A 49 -12.19 -0.93 11.45
CA PHE A 49 -11.40 -0.08 10.56
C PHE A 49 -11.10 1.27 11.20
N ILE A 50 -12.09 1.90 11.84
CA ILE A 50 -11.90 3.15 12.58
C ILE A 50 -10.88 2.96 13.70
N ARG A 51 -11.03 1.95 14.56
CA ARG A 51 -10.12 1.70 15.69
C ARG A 51 -8.68 1.42 15.25
N LEU A 52 -8.49 0.66 14.17
CA LEU A 52 -7.16 0.34 13.65
C LEU A 52 -6.47 1.56 13.04
N THR A 53 -7.23 2.43 12.37
CA THR A 53 -6.66 3.57 11.64
C THR A 53 -6.61 4.86 12.46
N ASP A 54 -7.35 4.96 13.57
CA ASP A 54 -7.37 6.15 14.44
C ASP A 54 -5.99 6.57 14.98
N PRO A 55 -5.10 5.65 15.42
CA PRO A 55 -3.74 6.02 15.80
C PRO A 55 -2.96 6.67 14.65
N VAL A 56 -3.12 6.13 13.44
CA VAL A 56 -2.47 6.65 12.22
C VAL A 56 -3.04 8.02 11.88
N MET A 57 -4.36 8.17 11.88
CA MET A 57 -5.02 9.47 11.65
C MET A 57 -4.58 10.51 12.68
N LYS A 58 -4.43 10.11 13.95
CA LYS A 58 -3.96 10.98 15.05
C LYS A 58 -2.55 11.51 14.80
N ALA A 59 -1.64 10.68 14.28
CA ALA A 59 -0.28 11.06 13.91
C ALA A 59 -0.26 12.04 12.73
N PHE A 60 -1.11 11.82 11.73
CA PHE A 60 -1.19 12.66 10.53
C PHE A 60 -2.11 13.89 10.67
N ARG A 61 -2.67 14.17 11.86
CA ARG A 61 -3.53 15.35 12.08
C ARG A 61 -2.85 16.68 11.74
N TRP A 62 -1.53 16.76 11.92
CA TRP A 62 -0.77 17.97 11.60
C TRP A 62 -0.59 18.17 10.09
N VAL A 63 -0.50 17.08 9.33
CA VAL A 63 -0.34 17.10 7.87
C VAL A 63 -1.68 17.23 7.16
N THR A 64 -2.76 16.73 7.76
CA THR A 64 -4.10 16.73 7.15
C THR A 64 -4.71 18.13 7.20
N PRO A 65 -5.00 18.75 6.04
CA PRO A 65 -5.57 20.09 6.01
C PRO A 65 -7.03 20.09 6.48
N SER A 66 -7.45 21.18 7.13
CA SER A 66 -8.79 21.32 7.71
C SER A 66 -9.91 21.47 6.68
N PHE A 67 -9.61 21.90 5.46
CA PHE A 67 -10.61 22.07 4.39
C PHE A 67 -11.07 20.75 3.77
N LEU A 68 -10.38 19.64 4.02
CA LEU A 68 -10.78 18.33 3.51
C LEU A 68 -12.04 17.85 4.23
N VAL A 69 -13.03 17.38 3.47
CA VAL A 69 -14.22 16.73 4.03
C VAL A 69 -13.84 15.46 4.81
N ASP A 70 -14.54 15.19 5.91
CA ASP A 70 -14.20 14.11 6.84
C ASP A 70 -14.08 12.71 6.21
N PRO A 71 -14.91 12.32 5.21
CA PRO A 71 -14.75 11.05 4.50
C PRO A 71 -13.46 10.94 3.69
N LEU A 72 -12.90 12.05 3.20
CA LEU A 72 -11.70 12.06 2.35
C LEU A 72 -10.39 12.12 3.14
N LYS A 73 -10.42 12.51 4.41
CA LYS A 73 -9.20 12.59 5.25
C LYS A 73 -8.41 11.28 5.29
N PRO A 74 -9.02 10.08 5.48
CA PRO A 74 -8.27 8.83 5.48
C PRO A 74 -7.63 8.53 4.11
N LEU A 75 -8.28 8.91 3.01
CA LEU A 75 -7.74 8.73 1.65
C LEU A 75 -6.52 9.62 1.42
N PHE A 76 -6.56 10.87 1.89
CA PHE A 76 -5.41 11.77 1.86
C PHE A 76 -4.22 11.21 2.63
N VAL A 77 -4.46 10.66 3.83
CA VAL A 77 -3.40 10.01 4.61
C VAL A 77 -2.88 8.76 3.90
N ALA A 78 -3.76 7.93 3.33
CA ALA A 78 -3.38 6.74 2.56
C ALA A 78 -2.45 7.07 1.39
N TRP A 79 -2.67 8.21 0.74
CA TRP A 79 -1.79 8.68 -0.34
C TRP A 79 -0.33 8.88 0.12
N PHE A 80 -0.06 9.31 1.36
CA PHE A 80 1.32 9.38 1.86
C PHE A 80 1.96 8.01 2.01
N PHE A 81 1.21 7.01 2.45
CA PHE A 81 1.69 5.63 2.50
C PHE A 81 1.97 5.09 1.09
N PHE A 82 1.12 5.43 0.12
CA PHE A 82 1.38 5.16 -1.30
C PHE A 82 2.68 5.82 -1.77
N MET A 83 2.88 7.12 -1.48
CA MET A 83 4.11 7.82 -1.84
C MET A 83 5.35 7.21 -1.17
N ALA A 84 5.24 6.87 0.11
CA ALA A 84 6.32 6.22 0.85
C ALA A 84 6.69 4.86 0.21
N ARG A 85 5.68 4.10 -0.18
CA ARG A 85 5.83 2.80 -0.81
C ARG A 85 6.48 2.90 -2.19
N PHE A 86 5.90 3.69 -3.10
CA PHE A 86 6.28 3.67 -4.51
C PHE A 86 7.37 4.66 -4.92
N TYR A 87 7.66 5.64 -4.09
CA TYR A 87 8.63 6.68 -4.42
C TYR A 87 9.75 6.79 -3.37
N LEU A 88 9.42 6.79 -2.08
CA LEU A 88 10.44 6.95 -1.03
C LEU A 88 11.29 5.68 -0.87
N MET A 89 10.68 4.51 -0.76
CA MET A 89 11.41 3.26 -0.53
C MET A 89 12.32 2.88 -1.71
N PRO A 90 11.90 2.94 -2.99
CA PRO A 90 12.79 2.74 -4.12
C PRO A 90 13.97 3.72 -4.10
N TRP A 91 13.68 4.99 -3.82
CA TRP A 91 14.72 6.01 -3.75
C TRP A 91 15.75 5.74 -2.64
N LEU A 92 15.31 5.35 -1.43
CA LEU A 92 16.19 5.00 -0.31
C LEU A 92 17.06 3.77 -0.58
N LEU A 93 16.53 2.81 -1.35
CA LEU A 93 17.24 1.58 -1.69
C LEU A 93 18.03 1.68 -3.01
N GLY A 94 17.95 2.81 -3.71
CA GLY A 94 18.62 3.03 -5.00
C GLY A 94 17.97 2.31 -6.19
N TYR A 95 16.71 1.90 -6.08
CA TYR A 95 15.93 1.29 -7.17
C TYR A 95 15.13 2.34 -7.95
N SER A 96 14.97 2.12 -9.26
CA SER A 96 14.04 2.91 -10.07
C SER A 96 12.58 2.55 -9.75
N VAL A 97 11.65 3.50 -9.90
CA VAL A 97 10.20 3.31 -9.67
C VAL A 97 9.66 2.10 -10.44
N MET A 98 10.14 1.89 -11.67
CA MET A 98 9.78 0.72 -12.46
C MET A 98 10.30 -0.58 -11.84
N GLY A 99 11.50 -0.59 -11.28
CA GLY A 99 12.13 -1.78 -10.68
C GLY A 99 11.42 -2.35 -9.46
N MET A 100 10.62 -1.56 -8.74
CA MET A 100 9.81 -2.03 -7.61
C MET A 100 8.41 -2.49 -8.04
N LEU A 101 7.81 -1.87 -9.06
CA LEU A 101 6.53 -2.30 -9.65
C LEU A 101 6.69 -3.56 -10.51
N SER A 102 7.85 -3.75 -11.13
CA SER A 102 8.22 -4.98 -11.84
C SER A 102 8.93 -5.94 -10.89
N PHE A 103 8.33 -6.23 -9.72
CA PHE A 103 8.93 -7.19 -8.78
C PHE A 103 9.42 -8.41 -9.57
N PRO A 104 10.69 -8.81 -9.41
CA PRO A 104 11.20 -10.00 -10.07
C PRO A 104 10.36 -11.26 -9.76
N LEU A 105 9.59 -11.24 -8.65
CA LEU A 105 8.59 -12.25 -8.31
C LEU A 105 7.42 -12.30 -9.30
N GLU A 106 6.90 -11.17 -9.77
CA GLU A 106 5.87 -11.18 -10.83
C GLU A 106 6.49 -11.63 -12.16
N GLY A 107 7.75 -11.28 -12.42
CA GLY A 107 8.51 -11.78 -13.57
C GLY A 107 8.76 -13.30 -13.51
N GLU A 108 9.11 -13.84 -12.34
CA GLU A 108 9.33 -15.27 -12.10
C GLU A 108 8.02 -16.05 -12.08
N VAL A 109 6.97 -15.54 -11.42
CA VAL A 109 5.63 -16.12 -11.46
C VAL A 109 5.09 -16.07 -12.88
N ALA A 110 5.26 -14.97 -13.62
CA ALA A 110 4.91 -14.90 -15.03
C ALA A 110 5.75 -15.87 -15.87
N ALA A 111 7.05 -16.04 -15.62
CA ALA A 111 7.91 -16.98 -16.32
C ALA A 111 7.52 -18.44 -16.03
N VAL A 112 7.17 -18.76 -14.78
CA VAL A 112 6.66 -20.08 -14.36
C VAL A 112 5.30 -20.34 -15.00
N ILE A 113 4.38 -19.37 -14.94
CA ILE A 113 3.08 -19.43 -15.61
C ILE A 113 3.29 -19.60 -17.12
N TRP A 114 4.23 -18.88 -17.72
CA TRP A 114 4.56 -19.00 -19.14
C TRP A 114 5.10 -20.39 -19.49
N LYS A 115 5.99 -20.93 -18.67
CA LYS A 115 6.56 -22.27 -18.84
C LYS A 115 5.50 -23.36 -18.71
N ILE A 116 4.52 -23.18 -17.83
CA ILE A 116 3.38 -24.09 -17.65
C ILE A 116 2.39 -23.95 -18.81
N LEU A 117 2.10 -22.71 -19.26
CA LEU A 117 1.12 -22.44 -20.32
C LEU A 117 1.64 -22.70 -21.74
N ARG A 118 2.96 -22.66 -21.97
CA ARG A 118 3.59 -23.04 -23.25
C ARG A 118 4.72 -24.06 -23.06
N PRO A 119 4.38 -25.34 -22.83
CA PRO A 119 5.38 -26.39 -22.78
C PRO A 119 5.76 -26.76 -24.22
N GLY A 120 6.86 -26.22 -24.77
CA GLY A 120 7.36 -26.72 -26.06
C GLY A 120 8.20 -25.82 -26.97
N TRP A 121 8.80 -24.73 -26.49
CA TRP A 121 9.86 -24.02 -27.22
C TRP A 121 11.00 -23.65 -26.26
#